data_AF-A0A445DTI1-F1
#
_entry.id   AF-A0A445DTI1-F1
#
_cell.length_a   1.000
_cell.length_b   1.000
_cell.length_c   1.000
_cell.angle_alpha   90.00
_cell.angle_beta   90.00
_cell.angle_gamma   90.00
#
_symmetry.space_group_name_H-M   'P 1'
#
loop_
_entity.id
_entity.type
_entity.pdbx_description
1 polymer ?
#
loop_
_entity_poly.entity_id
_entity_poly.type
_entity_poly.pdbx_seq_one_letter_code
_entity_poly.pdbx_strand_id
1 'polypeptide(L)'
;MLKQHKELSMSMCRTIENNEKVGIRPSKICQSFVAAAGGHRKLNFIEKDVRNYIMREVRNVSELKDAKEFEKYLLRMKEKNQNFFFEFELKDD
;
A
#
# COMPACT_ATOMS: atom_id res chain seq x y z
N MET A 1 6.76 12.54 -20.91
CA MET A 1 7.97 12.07 -20.18
C MET A 1 7.55 11.76 -18.75
N LEU A 2 7.32 10.48 -18.43
CA LEU A 2 6.96 10.06 -17.08
C LEU A 2 8.17 10.23 -16.18
N LYS A 3 7.98 10.96 -15.07
CA LYS A 3 8.99 11.23 -14.05
C LYS A 3 9.66 9.91 -13.64
N GLN A 4 10.99 9.91 -13.62
CA GLN A 4 11.79 8.80 -13.12
C GLN A 4 11.26 8.35 -11.75
N HIS A 5 10.50 7.26 -11.70
CA HIS A 5 10.32 6.49 -10.49
C HIS A 5 11.67 5.80 -10.27
N LYS A 6 12.52 6.36 -9.40
CA LYS A 6 13.69 5.62 -8.97
C LYS A 6 13.17 4.46 -8.12
N GLU A 7 13.42 3.23 -8.57
CA GLU A 7 12.89 2.02 -7.96
C GLU A 7 13.32 1.91 -6.50
N LEU A 8 12.33 1.77 -5.61
CA LEU A 8 12.55 1.30 -4.25
C LEU A 8 12.92 -0.18 -4.33
N SER A 9 13.99 -0.59 -3.65
CA SER A 9 14.32 -2.01 -3.59
C SER A 9 13.26 -2.77 -2.79
N MET A 10 13.11 -4.06 -3.07
CA MET A 10 12.15 -4.93 -2.35
C MET A 10 12.31 -4.91 -0.83
N SER A 11 13.55 -4.80 -0.33
CA SER A 11 13.79 -4.71 1.12
C SER A 11 13.26 -3.40 1.70
N MET A 12 13.42 -2.30 0.96
CA MET A 12 12.93 -1.00 1.37
C MET A 12 11.41 -0.92 1.31
N CYS A 13 10.79 -1.51 0.28
CA CYS A 13 9.34 -1.64 0.17
C CYS A 13 8.75 -2.34 1.40
N ARG A 14 9.30 -3.50 1.80
CA ARG A 14 8.87 -4.22 3.01
C ARG A 14 9.00 -3.38 4.27
N THR A 15 10.10 -2.63 4.41
CA THR A 15 10.27 -1.72 5.55
C THR A 15 9.21 -0.62 5.52
N ILE A 16 8.95 0.00 4.37
CA ILE A 16 7.93 1.05 4.22
C ILE A 16 6.54 0.51 4.58
N GLU A 17 6.15 -0.66 4.05
CA GLU A 17 4.88 -1.32 4.36
C GLU A 17 4.70 -1.60 5.85
N ASN A 18 5.73 -2.13 6.51
CA ASN A 18 5.66 -2.42 7.94
C ASN A 18 5.53 -1.15 8.79
N ASN A 19 6.18 -0.05 8.38
CA ASN A 19 6.08 1.24 9.05
C ASN A 19 4.71 1.92 8.80
N GLU A 20 4.15 1.80 7.59
CA GLU A 20 2.80 2.31 7.29
C GLU A 20 1.73 1.56 8.10
N LYS A 21 1.85 0.23 8.23
CA LYS A 21 0.94 -0.59 9.06
C LYS A 21 0.86 -0.13 10.51
N VAL A 22 1.94 0.43 11.05
CA VAL A 22 1.98 0.99 12.42
C VAL A 22 1.81 2.51 12.46
N GLY A 23 1.48 3.14 11.33
CA GLY A 23 1.16 4.57 11.23
C GLY A 23 2.38 5.50 11.34
N ILE A 24 3.59 5.03 11.08
CA ILE A 24 4.79 5.87 11.11
C ILE A 24 4.80 6.79 9.89
N ARG A 25 4.97 8.08 10.15
CA ARG A 25 4.94 9.10 9.10
C ARG A 25 6.06 8.88 8.06
N PRO A 26 5.80 9.09 6.76
CA PRO A 26 6.80 8.93 5.69
C PRO A 26 8.11 9.69 5.92
N SER A 27 8.05 10.88 6.50
CA SER A 27 9.25 11.68 6.83
C SER A 27 10.18 10.98 7.83
N LYS A 28 9.62 10.24 8.80
CA LYS A 28 10.39 9.47 9.78
C LYS A 28 11.03 8.23 9.16
N ILE A 29 10.31 7.55 8.27
CA ILE A 29 10.82 6.41 7.49
C ILE A 29 12.01 6.86 6.62
N CYS A 30 11.89 8.02 5.96
CA CYS A 30 12.97 8.57 5.15
C CYS A 30 14.19 8.92 6.00
N GLN A 31 13.99 9.53 7.17
CA GLN A 31 15.08 9.82 8.11
C GLN A 31 15.82 8.55 8.55
N SER A 32 15.12 7.45 8.84
CA SER A 32 15.77 6.19 9.21
C SER A 32 16.61 5.61 8.07
N PHE A 33 16.14 5.70 6.82
CA PHE A 33 16.93 5.27 5.67
C PHE A 33 18.16 6.16 5.45
N VAL A 34 18.04 7.48 5.64
CA VAL A 34 19.17 8.41 5.52
C VAL A 34 20.23 8.11 6.57
N ALA A 35 19.81 7.85 7.81
CA ALA A 35 20.70 7.47 8.89
C ALA A 35 21.42 6.13 8.58
N ALA A 36 20.69 5.12 8.12
CA ALA A 36 21.26 3.81 7.77
C ALA A 36 22.22 3.87 6.59
N ALA A 37 21.94 4.68 5.57
CA ALA A 37 22.82 4.86 4.42
C ALA A 37 24.03 5.76 4.73
N GLY A 38 24.00 6.54 5.80
CA GLY A 38 25.02 7.55 6.12
C GLY A 38 24.93 8.78 5.23
N GLY A 39 23.72 9.21 4.88
CA GLY A 39 23.44 10.47 4.19
C GLY A 39 22.58 10.35 2.93
N HIS A 40 21.98 11.47 2.53
CA HIS A 40 21.04 11.55 1.41
C HIS A 40 21.64 11.16 0.05
N ARG A 41 22.94 11.45 -0.17
CA ARG A 41 23.61 11.20 -1.46
C ARG A 41 23.67 9.71 -1.83
N LYS A 42 23.53 8.82 -0.85
CA LYS A 42 23.56 7.37 -1.02
C LYS A 42 22.17 6.75 -1.22
N LEU A 43 21.10 7.54 -1.09
CA LEU A 43 19.75 7.07 -1.32
C LEU A 43 19.31 7.37 -2.75
N ASN A 44 18.67 6.37 -3.36
CA ASN A 44 18.12 6.48 -4.70
C ASN A 44 16.69 7.04 -4.70
N PHE A 45 16.15 7.54 -3.60
CA PHE A 45 14.76 8.01 -3.54
C PHE A 45 14.63 9.19 -2.59
N ILE A 46 13.54 9.93 -2.73
CA ILE A 46 13.17 11.04 -1.85
C ILE A 46 11.87 10.74 -1.09
N GLU A 47 11.54 11.55 -0.09
CA GLU A 47 10.31 11.37 0.70
C GLU A 47 9.04 11.32 -0.17
N LYS A 48 9.03 12.07 -1.26
CA LYS A 48 7.93 12.04 -2.22
C LYS A 48 7.71 10.66 -2.82
N ASP A 49 8.77 9.90 -3.07
CA ASP A 49 8.68 8.56 -3.67
C ASP A 49 8.06 7.57 -2.67
N VAL A 50 8.43 7.66 -1.38
CA VAL A 50 7.82 6.88 -0.30
C VAL A 50 6.33 7.21 -0.15
N ARG A 51 5.96 8.49 -0.21
CA ARG A 51 4.55 8.91 -0.16
C ARG A 51 3.76 8.38 -1.36
N ASN A 52 4.33 8.45 -2.56
CA ASN A 52 3.70 7.91 -3.76
C ASN A 52 3.52 6.40 -3.67
N TYR A 53 4.53 5.67 -3.17
CA TYR A 53 4.47 4.23 -2.97
C TYR A 53 3.39 3.82 -1.96
N ILE A 54 3.33 4.50 -0.81
CA ILE A 54 2.30 4.24 0.21
C ILE A 54 0.91 4.48 -0.35
N MET A 55 0.72 5.60 -1.06
CA MET A 55 -0.58 5.97 -1.60
C MET A 55 -1.05 5.03 -2.71
N ARG A 56 -0.14 4.56 -3.57
CA ARG A 56 -0.48 3.65 -4.67
C ARG A 56 -0.46 2.20 -4.21
N GLU A 57 0.70 1.66 -3.89
CA GLU A 57 0.85 0.22 -3.71
C GLU A 57 0.31 -0.27 -2.37
N VAL A 58 0.61 0.43 -1.28
CA VAL A 58 0.22 -0.06 0.06
C VAL A 58 -1.29 0.08 0.26
N ARG A 59 -1.88 1.21 -0.13
CA ARG A 59 -3.32 1.44 0.01
C ARG A 59 -4.14 0.63 -0.99
N ASN A 60 -3.75 0.55 -2.26
CA ASN A 60 -4.50 -0.27 -3.24
C ASN A 60 -4.52 -1.74 -2.82
N VAL A 61 -3.39 -2.29 -2.34
CA VAL A 61 -3.34 -3.69 -1.85
C VAL A 61 -4.24 -3.88 -0.62
N SER A 62 -4.30 -2.89 0.28
CA SER A 62 -5.21 -2.95 1.44
C SER A 62 -6.67 -2.90 0.99
N GLU A 63 -7.02 -1.95 0.11
CA GLU A 63 -8.37 -1.76 -0.39
C GLU A 63 -8.87 -3.01 -1.14
N LEU A 64 -8.03 -3.62 -2.00
CA LEU A 64 -8.36 -4.87 -2.67
C LEU A 64 -8.61 -6.01 -1.69
N LYS A 65 -7.79 -6.11 -0.64
CA LYS A 65 -7.96 -7.14 0.40
C LYS A 65 -9.27 -6.94 1.16
N ASP A 66 -9.58 -5.71 1.53
CA ASP A 66 -10.80 -5.36 2.25
C ASP A 66 -12.04 -5.62 1.39
N ALA A 67 -11.95 -5.29 0.10
CA ALA A 67 -13.02 -5.52 -0.86
C ALA A 67 -13.31 -7.02 -1.06
N LYS A 68 -12.28 -7.87 -1.11
CA LYS A 68 -12.44 -9.34 -1.13
C LYS A 68 -13.06 -9.88 0.16
N GLU A 69 -12.75 -9.29 1.31
CA GLU A 69 -13.36 -9.72 2.57
C GLU A 69 -14.83 -9.28 2.66
N PHE A 70 -15.16 -8.11 2.11
CA PHE A 70 -16.53 -7.64 1.97
C PHE A 70 -17.36 -8.52 1.02
N GLU A 71 -16.80 -8.94 -0.11
CA GLU A 71 -17.44 -9.90 -1.02
C GLU A 71 -17.80 -11.22 -0.30
N LYS A 72 -16.86 -11.79 0.46
CA LYS A 72 -17.15 -12.98 1.28
C LYS A 72 -18.28 -12.76 2.27
N TYR A 73 -18.35 -11.58 2.87
CA TYR A 73 -19.44 -11.24 3.79
C TYR A 73 -20.79 -11.23 3.06
N LEU A 74 -20.87 -10.62 1.87
CA LEU A 74 -22.09 -10.62 1.06
C LEU A 74 -22.52 -12.03 0.66
N LEU A 75 -21.58 -12.90 0.30
CA LEU A 75 -21.84 -14.31 0.03
C LEU A 75 -22.46 -15.02 1.26
N ARG A 76 -21.91 -14.80 2.46
CA ARG A 76 -22.48 -15.33 3.71
C ARG A 76 -23.89 -14.82 4.00
N MET A 77 -24.21 -13.59 3.61
CA MET A 77 -25.58 -13.06 3.76
C MET A 77 -26.55 -13.74 2.80
N LYS A 78 -26.13 -13.98 1.55
CA LYS A 78 -26.91 -14.68 0.53
C LYS A 78 -27.22 -16.12 0.92
N GLU A 79 -26.26 -16.84 1.53
CA GLU A 79 -26.47 -18.20 2.02
C GLU A 79 -27.56 -18.26 3.11
N LYS A 80 -27.61 -17.25 3.98
CA LYS A 80 -28.60 -17.17 5.08
C LYS A 80 -29.98 -16.74 4.62
N ASN A 81 -30.06 -15.99 3.52
CA ASN A 81 -31.30 -15.45 3.01
C ASN A 81 -31.31 -15.51 1.48
N GLN A 82 -32.05 -16.47 0.92
CA GLN A 82 -32.17 -16.65 -0.53
C GLN A 82 -32.80 -15.44 -1.24
N ASN A 83 -33.49 -14.56 -0.52
CA ASN A 83 -34.04 -13.31 -1.05
C ASN A 83 -33.03 -12.15 -1.06
N PHE A 84 -31.80 -12.35 -0.57
CA PHE A 84 -30.75 -11.35 -0.59
C PHE A 84 -30.01 -11.38 -1.93
N PHE A 85 -30.01 -10.25 -2.62
CA PHE A 85 -29.33 -10.05 -3.90
C PHE A 85 -28.35 -8.88 -3.79
N PHE A 86 -27.18 -9.03 -4.40
CA PHE A 86 -26.16 -8.00 -4.49
C PHE A 86 -25.42 -8.09 -5.81
N GLU A 87 -24.92 -6.96 -6.27
CA GLU A 87 -23.99 -6.82 -7.39
C GLU A 87 -22.74 -6.12 -6.86
N PHE A 88 -21.57 -6.66 -7.16
CA PHE A 88 -20.30 -6.17 -6.64
C PHE A 88 -19.29 -6.14 -7.78
N GLU A 89 -18.82 -4.95 -8.13
CA GLU A 89 -17.80 -4.77 -9.16
C GLU A 89 -16.48 -4.38 -8.50
N LEU A 90 -15.47 -5.22 -8.68
CA LEU A 90 -14.08 -4.85 -8.46
C LEU A 90 -13.50 -4.42 -9.80
N LYS A 91 -12.86 -3.26 -9.83
CA LYS A 91 -11.94 -2.96 -10.92
C LYS A 91 -10.70 -3.81 -10.70
N ASP A 92 -10.51 -4.79 -11.58
CA ASP A 92 -9.21 -5.46 -11.70
C ASP A 92 -8.21 -4.44 -12.29
N ASP A 93 -7.01 -4.41 -11.71
CA ASP A 93 -5.87 -3.58 -12.15
C ASP A 93 -5.32 -4.03 -13.51
#